data_AF-A0A7R8WRI9-F1
#
_entry.id   AF-A0A7R8WRI9-F1
#
_cell.length_a   1.000
_cell.length_b   1.000
_cell.length_c   1.000
_cell.angle_alpha   90.00
_cell.angle_beta   90.00
_cell.angle_gamma   90.00
#
_symmetry.space_group_name_H-M   'P 1'
#
loop_
_entity.id
_entity.type
_entity.pdbx_description
1 polymer ?
#
loop_
_entity_poly.entity_id
_entity_poly.type
_entity_poly.pdbx_seq_one_letter_code
_entity_poly.pdbx_strand_id
1 'polypeptide(L)'
;MGGLLQDSANPDGGVVFAYWVTDPERYGVVDFDNDLKAISIEEKPNQPKSNYAVPGLYFYDNSVVEIAKNLKPSPRGELEITDVNKIYLEQGKLSVGILDRGTAWLDTGTFTSLMQAGQFVQVIEERQGLKIGCIEETAYKMGYINAEQLEAVARPLLTQLQELVKTELKNIELAKEPKGLYEPVSYILALGGKRLRPVLTLLSCGMYSDPKRALPQALAVEVFHNFTLIHDDIMDDAPLRRGKQTVHEKWDINTAILSGDVTLVKAYQLLSDCNPTKLLALLELFNKTAVEVCEGQQLDVDFESKDDVSEEEYIRMIQLKTSVLLGCALQMGAIVGGASEEDANNLYQFGLLLGTAFQIKDDLLDCFGDPDIFGKQVGGDIIANKKTLLLIHAKNEAQ
;
A
#
# COMPACT_ATOMS: atom_id res chain seq x y z
N MET A 1 -13.50 -23.33 5.77
CA MET A 1 -14.56 -22.32 6.01
C MET A 1 -15.12 -21.69 4.73
N GLY A 2 -14.32 -21.13 3.81
CA GLY A 2 -14.84 -20.41 2.62
C GLY A 2 -15.87 -21.16 1.77
N GLY A 3 -15.60 -22.43 1.39
CA GLY A 3 -16.54 -23.24 0.61
C GLY A 3 -17.88 -23.49 1.33
N LEU A 4 -17.83 -23.86 2.62
CA LEU A 4 -19.03 -24.09 3.44
C LEU A 4 -19.96 -22.87 3.49
N LEU A 5 -19.39 -21.66 3.61
CA LEU A 5 -20.17 -20.43 3.62
C LEU A 5 -20.73 -20.08 2.24
N GLN A 6 -19.95 -20.30 1.16
CA GLN A 6 -20.38 -20.04 -0.21
C GLN A 6 -21.53 -20.96 -0.63
N ASP A 7 -21.47 -22.24 -0.27
CA ASP A 7 -22.52 -23.22 -0.56
C ASP A 7 -23.85 -22.89 0.16
N SER A 8 -23.78 -22.08 1.22
CA SER A 8 -24.94 -21.68 2.03
C SER A 8 -25.61 -20.38 1.54
N ALA A 9 -25.11 -19.74 0.48
CA ALA A 9 -25.53 -18.39 0.08
C ALA A 9 -27.00 -18.29 -0.40
N ASN A 10 -27.57 -19.39 -0.92
CA ASN A 10 -28.97 -19.47 -1.37
C ASN A 10 -29.65 -20.71 -0.77
N PRO A 11 -30.00 -20.68 0.53
CA PRO A 11 -30.61 -21.84 1.18
C PRO A 11 -32.11 -21.94 0.82
N ASP A 12 -32.64 -23.16 0.83
CA ASP A 12 -34.08 -23.41 1.00
C ASP A 12 -34.31 -23.71 2.49
N GLY A 13 -34.80 -22.71 3.23
CA GLY A 13 -34.85 -22.74 4.69
C GLY A 13 -33.81 -21.85 5.37
N GLY A 14 -33.28 -22.31 6.51
CA GLY A 14 -32.25 -21.63 7.28
C GLY A 14 -31.00 -22.49 7.43
N VAL A 15 -29.83 -21.86 7.31
CA VAL A 15 -28.52 -22.47 7.59
C VAL A 15 -27.88 -21.68 8.72
N VAL A 16 -27.54 -22.38 9.80
CA VAL A 16 -26.78 -21.82 10.92
C VAL A 16 -25.51 -22.63 11.12
N PHE A 17 -24.57 -22.08 11.89
CA PHE A 17 -23.31 -22.77 12.16
C PHE A 17 -23.20 -23.15 13.62
N ALA A 18 -22.43 -24.19 13.90
CA ALA A 18 -22.18 -24.68 15.25
C ALA A 18 -20.68 -24.66 15.52
N TYR A 19 -20.29 -24.08 16.65
CA TYR A 19 -18.92 -23.99 17.12
C TYR A 19 -18.81 -24.53 18.54
N TRP A 20 -17.76 -25.30 18.82
CA TRP A 20 -17.54 -25.85 20.15
C TRP A 20 -17.03 -24.75 21.11
N VAL A 21 -17.74 -24.55 22.23
CA VAL A 21 -17.37 -23.60 23.29
C VAL A 21 -17.25 -24.28 24.65
N THR A 22 -16.56 -23.64 25.59
CA THR A 22 -16.44 -24.13 26.97
C THR A 22 -17.51 -23.57 27.91
N ASP A 23 -18.18 -22.49 27.50
CA ASP A 23 -19.18 -21.72 28.25
C ASP A 23 -20.51 -21.60 27.48
N PRO A 24 -21.16 -22.73 27.12
CA PRO A 24 -22.36 -22.74 26.27
C PRO A 24 -23.56 -21.98 26.84
N GLU A 25 -23.65 -21.76 28.16
CA GLU A 25 -24.78 -21.03 28.78
C GLU A 25 -24.90 -19.57 28.30
N ARG A 26 -23.86 -19.03 27.67
CA ARG A 26 -23.83 -17.64 27.19
C ARG A 26 -24.44 -17.45 25.79
N TYR A 27 -24.76 -18.53 25.07
CA TYR A 27 -25.11 -18.48 23.65
C TYR A 27 -26.37 -19.27 23.32
N GLY A 28 -26.82 -19.16 22.07
CA GLY A 28 -27.75 -20.14 21.49
C GLY A 28 -27.05 -21.47 21.30
N VAL A 29 -27.54 -22.53 21.96
CA VAL A 29 -26.93 -23.87 21.95
C VAL A 29 -27.74 -24.80 21.07
N VAL A 30 -27.08 -25.49 20.14
CA VAL A 30 -27.70 -26.50 19.28
C VAL A 30 -27.29 -27.90 19.71
N ASP A 31 -28.26 -28.80 19.79
CA ASP A 31 -28.04 -30.22 20.08
C ASP A 31 -28.26 -31.07 18.82
N PHE A 32 -27.55 -32.20 18.74
CA PHE A 32 -27.52 -33.05 17.56
C PHE A 32 -27.90 -34.49 17.88
N ASP A 33 -28.51 -35.18 16.92
CA ASP A 33 -28.64 -36.64 16.96
C ASP A 33 -27.33 -37.34 16.55
N ASN A 34 -27.37 -38.69 16.52
CA ASN A 34 -26.22 -39.52 16.16
C ASN A 34 -25.75 -39.32 14.71
N ASP A 35 -26.60 -38.77 13.83
CA ASP A 35 -26.30 -38.49 12.43
C ASP A 35 -25.89 -37.02 12.21
N LEU A 36 -25.60 -36.28 13.30
CA LEU A 36 -25.26 -34.85 13.30
C LEU A 36 -26.36 -33.95 12.73
N LYS A 37 -27.63 -34.38 12.81
CA LYS A 37 -28.78 -33.54 12.48
C LYS A 37 -29.23 -32.78 13.72
N ALA A 38 -29.48 -31.49 13.57
CA ALA A 38 -29.96 -30.67 14.68
C ALA A 38 -31.33 -31.14 15.17
N ILE A 39 -31.47 -31.33 16.49
CA ILE A 39 -32.70 -31.79 17.14
C ILE A 39 -33.30 -30.76 18.10
N SER A 40 -32.48 -29.88 18.66
CA SER A 40 -32.97 -28.78 19.49
C SER A 40 -32.04 -27.58 19.41
N ILE A 41 -32.61 -26.39 19.60
CA ILE A 41 -31.84 -25.15 19.76
C ILE A 41 -32.45 -24.31 20.89
N GLU A 42 -31.62 -23.87 21.82
CA GLU A 42 -32.04 -23.18 23.04
C GLU A 42 -31.22 -21.91 23.26
N GLU A 43 -31.90 -20.80 23.61
CA GLU A 43 -31.23 -19.53 23.88
C GLU A 43 -30.73 -19.51 25.32
N LYS A 44 -29.41 -19.36 25.51
CA LYS A 44 -28.75 -19.19 26.81
C LYS A 44 -29.28 -20.14 27.90
N PRO A 45 -29.24 -21.46 27.67
CA PRO A 45 -29.81 -22.42 28.60
C PRO A 45 -29.01 -22.46 29.91
N ASN A 46 -29.70 -22.55 31.05
CA ASN A 46 -29.05 -22.78 32.35
C ASN A 46 -28.42 -24.18 32.45
N GLN A 47 -28.94 -25.15 31.69
CA GLN A 47 -28.43 -26.52 31.60
C GLN A 47 -28.29 -26.90 30.12
N PRO A 48 -27.16 -26.58 29.49
CA PRO A 48 -26.95 -26.78 28.06
C PRO A 48 -26.89 -28.27 27.72
N LYS A 49 -27.58 -28.67 26.64
CA LYS A 49 -27.59 -30.06 26.16
C LYS A 49 -26.32 -30.46 25.41
N SER A 50 -25.59 -29.48 24.89
CA SER A 50 -24.34 -29.67 24.15
C SER A 50 -23.38 -28.50 24.39
N ASN A 51 -22.15 -28.63 23.90
CA ASN A 51 -21.15 -27.55 23.87
C ASN A 51 -21.14 -26.78 22.54
N TYR A 52 -22.13 -26.99 21.66
CA TYR A 52 -22.17 -26.35 20.35
C TYR A 52 -22.99 -25.07 20.39
N ALA A 53 -22.29 -23.94 20.36
CA ALA A 53 -22.87 -22.60 20.28
C ALA A 53 -23.07 -22.16 18.83
N VAL A 54 -24.09 -21.34 18.59
CA VAL A 54 -24.34 -20.70 17.30
C VAL A 54 -23.60 -19.36 17.23
N PRO A 55 -22.57 -19.20 16.36
CA PRO A 55 -21.58 -18.13 16.42
C PRO A 55 -22.06 -16.78 15.83
N GLY A 56 -23.36 -16.59 15.62
CA GLY A 56 -23.89 -15.36 15.04
C GLY A 56 -23.87 -15.29 13.51
N LEU A 57 -23.67 -16.42 12.83
CA LEU A 57 -23.63 -16.50 11.36
C LEU A 57 -24.84 -17.29 10.85
N TYR A 58 -25.61 -16.67 9.96
CA TYR A 58 -26.91 -17.18 9.52
C TYR A 58 -27.14 -16.90 8.03
N PHE A 59 -27.66 -17.89 7.31
CA PHE A 59 -28.20 -17.71 5.97
C PHE A 59 -29.66 -18.16 5.99
N TYR A 60 -30.56 -17.36 5.45
CA TYR A 60 -31.96 -17.71 5.40
C TYR A 60 -32.53 -17.44 4.01
N ASP A 61 -33.53 -18.21 3.64
CA ASP A 61 -34.43 -17.84 2.56
C ASP A 61 -35.31 -16.64 2.96
N ASN A 62 -36.07 -16.11 2.00
CA ASN A 62 -36.93 -14.95 2.26
C ASN A 62 -38.08 -15.19 3.25
N SER A 63 -38.36 -16.45 3.64
CA SER A 63 -39.41 -16.72 4.63
C SER A 63 -39.06 -16.16 6.01
N VAL A 64 -37.77 -15.91 6.27
CA VAL A 64 -37.27 -15.28 7.51
C VAL A 64 -37.95 -13.95 7.81
N VAL A 65 -38.31 -13.18 6.78
CA VAL A 65 -38.95 -11.87 6.93
C VAL A 65 -40.32 -12.02 7.61
N GLU A 66 -41.09 -13.04 7.22
CA GLU A 66 -42.41 -13.29 7.80
C GLU A 66 -42.29 -13.97 9.17
N ILE A 67 -41.31 -14.86 9.34
CA ILE A 67 -41.00 -15.49 10.64
C ILE A 67 -40.66 -14.40 11.66
N ALA A 68 -39.72 -13.52 11.33
CA ALA A 68 -39.25 -12.45 12.22
C ALA A 68 -40.35 -11.47 12.61
N LYS A 69 -41.27 -11.11 11.69
CA LYS A 69 -42.41 -10.23 11.97
C LYS A 69 -43.38 -10.81 13.01
N ASN A 70 -43.52 -12.14 13.04
CA ASN A 70 -44.49 -12.82 13.89
C ASN A 70 -43.88 -13.33 15.21
N LEU A 71 -42.60 -13.04 15.48
CA LEU A 71 -41.96 -13.39 16.74
C LEU A 71 -42.58 -12.65 17.93
N LYS A 72 -42.58 -13.33 19.06
CA LYS A 72 -42.97 -12.76 20.35
C LYS A 72 -41.73 -12.55 21.21
N PRO A 73 -41.68 -11.50 22.04
CA PRO A 73 -40.57 -11.31 22.97
C PRO A 73 -40.38 -12.53 23.89
N SER A 74 -39.12 -12.86 24.15
CA SER A 74 -38.73 -13.90 25.09
C SER A 74 -39.10 -13.51 26.53
N PRO A 75 -38.95 -14.42 27.52
CA PRO A 75 -39.11 -14.07 28.94
C PRO A 75 -38.22 -12.91 29.41
N ARG A 76 -37.16 -12.58 28.65
CA ARG A 76 -36.24 -11.46 28.90
C ARG A 76 -36.75 -10.14 28.30
N GLY A 77 -37.84 -10.17 27.55
CA GLY A 77 -38.42 -9.00 26.87
C GLY A 77 -37.76 -8.65 25.53
N GLU A 78 -36.86 -9.50 25.04
CA GLU A 78 -36.09 -9.30 23.79
C GLU A 78 -36.60 -10.24 22.69
N LEU A 79 -36.48 -9.84 21.42
CA LEU A 79 -36.64 -10.76 20.29
C LEU A 79 -35.31 -11.47 20.06
N GLU A 80 -35.31 -12.80 20.12
CA GLU A 80 -34.08 -13.60 20.04
C GLU A 80 -33.98 -14.24 18.64
N ILE A 81 -32.80 -14.17 18.01
CA ILE A 81 -32.56 -14.85 16.72
C ILE A 81 -32.70 -16.37 16.84
N THR A 82 -32.46 -16.93 18.02
CA THR A 82 -32.66 -18.35 18.31
C THR A 82 -34.12 -18.77 18.15
N ASP A 83 -35.10 -17.88 18.33
CA ASP A 83 -36.50 -18.22 18.09
C ASP A 83 -36.83 -18.30 16.59
N VAL A 84 -36.16 -17.53 15.72
CA VAL A 84 -36.21 -17.75 14.26
C VAL A 84 -35.70 -19.15 13.92
N ASN A 85 -34.54 -19.52 14.48
CA ASN A 85 -33.91 -20.83 14.25
C ASN A 85 -34.81 -21.98 14.69
N LYS A 86 -35.49 -21.85 15.83
CA LYS A 86 -36.49 -22.85 16.29
C LYS A 86 -37.62 -23.03 15.28
N ILE A 87 -38.15 -21.96 14.71
CA ILE A 87 -39.23 -22.06 13.72
C ILE A 87 -38.77 -22.80 12.47
N TYR A 88 -37.57 -22.51 11.96
CA TYR A 88 -37.01 -23.29 10.84
C TYR A 88 -36.76 -24.75 11.22
N LEU A 89 -36.33 -25.02 12.46
CA LEU A 89 -36.11 -26.38 12.96
C LEU A 89 -37.43 -27.18 13.04
N GLU A 90 -38.48 -26.58 13.58
CA GLU A 90 -39.84 -27.14 13.66
C GLU A 90 -40.42 -27.45 12.28
N GLN A 91 -40.09 -26.61 11.28
CA GLN A 91 -40.46 -26.83 9.88
C GLN A 91 -39.60 -27.90 9.18
N GLY A 92 -38.56 -28.43 9.83
CA GLY A 92 -37.60 -29.35 9.21
C GLY A 92 -36.72 -28.71 8.14
N LYS A 93 -36.63 -27.37 8.15
CA LYS A 93 -35.92 -26.53 7.18
C LYS A 93 -34.64 -25.89 7.74
N LEU A 94 -34.23 -26.26 8.95
CA LEU A 94 -32.96 -25.81 9.52
C LEU A 94 -31.85 -26.81 9.20
N SER A 95 -30.80 -26.33 8.55
CA SER A 95 -29.53 -27.03 8.38
C SER A 95 -28.47 -26.42 9.28
N VAL A 96 -27.56 -27.24 9.80
CA VAL A 96 -26.50 -26.77 10.71
C VAL A 96 -25.14 -27.22 10.21
N GLY A 97 -24.28 -26.26 9.85
CA GLY A 97 -22.89 -26.50 9.48
C GLY A 97 -21.98 -26.51 10.71
N ILE A 98 -21.33 -27.63 11.02
CA ILE A 98 -20.37 -27.70 12.12
C ILE A 98 -19.03 -27.12 11.64
N LEU A 99 -18.52 -26.12 12.37
CA LEU A 99 -17.22 -25.51 12.10
C LEU A 99 -16.11 -26.45 12.55
N ASP A 100 -15.12 -26.64 11.69
CA ASP A 100 -13.98 -27.51 11.96
C ASP A 100 -13.09 -26.98 13.09
N ARG A 101 -12.21 -27.85 13.62
CA ARG A 101 -11.25 -27.46 14.67
C ARG A 101 -10.21 -26.43 14.22
N GLY A 102 -10.08 -26.18 12.91
CA GLY A 102 -9.18 -25.16 12.37
C GLY A 102 -9.78 -23.76 12.38
N THR A 103 -11.07 -23.66 12.68
CA THR A 103 -11.79 -22.40 12.79
C THR A 103 -11.52 -21.76 14.15
N ALA A 104 -11.21 -20.46 14.15
CA ALA A 104 -11.20 -19.65 15.36
C ALA A 104 -12.44 -18.76 15.38
N TRP A 105 -13.31 -18.96 16.37
CA TRP A 105 -14.39 -18.04 16.68
C TRP A 105 -14.10 -17.35 18.01
N LEU A 106 -14.18 -16.01 18.01
CA LEU A 106 -13.76 -15.16 19.12
C LEU A 106 -14.91 -14.21 19.46
N ASP A 107 -15.57 -14.44 20.59
CA ASP A 107 -16.58 -13.51 21.12
C ASP A 107 -15.90 -12.19 21.53
N THR A 108 -16.39 -11.06 21.05
CA THR A 108 -15.86 -9.73 21.41
C THR A 108 -16.79 -8.96 22.36
N GLY A 109 -17.70 -9.66 23.05
CA GLY A 109 -18.69 -9.06 23.96
C GLY A 109 -18.14 -8.50 25.27
N THR A 110 -16.88 -8.78 25.63
CA THR A 110 -16.24 -8.26 26.84
C THR A 110 -14.88 -7.61 26.51
N PHE A 111 -14.40 -6.72 27.39
CA PHE A 111 -13.06 -6.12 27.22
C PHE A 111 -11.95 -7.18 27.11
N THR A 112 -12.00 -8.21 27.96
CA THR A 112 -11.02 -9.30 27.95
C THR A 112 -11.05 -10.07 26.64
N SER A 113 -12.24 -10.43 26.16
CA SER A 113 -12.40 -11.24 24.96
C SER A 113 -12.09 -10.45 23.68
N LEU A 114 -12.40 -9.15 23.66
CA LEU A 114 -11.97 -8.23 22.61
C LEU A 114 -10.43 -8.10 22.55
N MET A 115 -9.76 -7.98 23.69
CA MET A 115 -8.29 -7.95 23.73
C MET A 115 -7.67 -9.25 23.23
N GLN A 116 -8.22 -10.40 23.63
CA GLN A 116 -7.79 -11.71 23.14
C GLN A 116 -7.98 -11.84 21.63
N ALA A 117 -9.11 -11.36 21.09
CA ALA A 117 -9.36 -11.37 19.66
C ALA A 117 -8.36 -10.48 18.91
N GLY A 118 -8.08 -9.29 19.42
CA GLY A 118 -7.07 -8.39 18.86
C GLY A 118 -5.68 -9.01 18.85
N GLN A 119 -5.27 -9.67 19.95
CA GLN A 119 -4.00 -10.39 20.03
C GLN A 119 -3.93 -11.55 19.04
N PHE A 120 -5.02 -12.31 18.89
CA PHE A 120 -5.08 -13.41 17.92
C PHE A 120 -4.87 -12.90 16.49
N VAL A 121 -5.61 -11.87 16.09
CA VAL A 121 -5.46 -11.24 14.75
C VAL A 121 -4.03 -10.73 14.57
N GLN A 122 -3.51 -9.98 15.54
CA GLN A 122 -2.15 -9.43 15.48
C GLN A 122 -1.10 -10.53 15.27
N VAL A 123 -1.15 -11.62 16.05
CA VAL A 123 -0.17 -12.72 15.96
C VAL A 123 -0.24 -13.41 14.60
N ILE A 124 -1.44 -13.63 14.05
CA ILE A 124 -1.59 -14.25 12.74
C ILE A 124 -1.07 -13.34 11.64
N GLU A 125 -1.42 -12.04 11.65
CA GLU A 125 -0.92 -11.07 10.67
C GLU A 125 0.62 -10.96 10.73
N GLU A 126 1.21 -10.89 11.92
CA GLU A 126 2.67 -10.83 12.11
C GLU A 126 3.38 -12.11 11.61
N ARG A 127 2.75 -13.28 11.77
CA ARG A 127 3.35 -14.57 11.38
C ARG A 127 3.20 -14.88 9.90
N GLN A 128 2.09 -14.49 9.28
CA GLN A 128 1.79 -14.81 7.88
C GLN A 128 2.16 -13.69 6.91
N GLY A 129 2.31 -12.45 7.40
CA GLY A 129 2.50 -11.28 6.54
C GLY A 129 1.26 -10.92 5.71
N LEU A 130 0.11 -11.53 6.00
CA LEU A 130 -1.15 -11.31 5.30
C LEU A 130 -2.15 -10.66 6.24
N LYS A 131 -2.94 -9.73 5.70
CA LYS A 131 -4.00 -9.05 6.44
C LYS A 131 -5.25 -9.90 6.55
N ILE A 132 -5.90 -9.86 7.71
CA ILE A 132 -7.18 -10.56 7.94
C ILE A 132 -8.32 -9.60 7.65
N GLY A 133 -9.32 -10.07 6.89
CA GLY A 133 -10.55 -9.30 6.67
C GLY A 133 -10.45 -8.23 5.58
N CYS A 134 -9.60 -8.41 4.57
CA CYS A 134 -9.57 -7.55 3.39
C CYS A 134 -10.81 -7.82 2.50
N ILE A 135 -11.88 -7.07 2.75
CA ILE A 135 -13.16 -7.21 2.04
C ILE A 135 -12.99 -6.86 0.56
N GLU A 136 -12.23 -5.80 0.25
CA GLU A 136 -11.95 -5.34 -1.11
C GLU A 136 -11.20 -6.40 -1.92
N GLU A 137 -10.19 -7.02 -1.32
CA GLU A 137 -9.43 -8.11 -1.95
C GLU A 137 -10.34 -9.32 -2.21
N THR A 138 -11.16 -9.68 -1.23
CA THR A 138 -12.12 -10.79 -1.36
C THR A 138 -13.13 -10.50 -2.46
N ALA A 139 -13.69 -9.29 -2.50
CA ALA A 139 -14.65 -8.86 -3.51
C ALA A 139 -14.05 -8.90 -4.93
N TYR A 140 -12.79 -8.48 -5.07
CA TYR A 140 -12.08 -8.54 -6.34
C TYR A 140 -11.82 -9.99 -6.78
N LYS A 141 -11.32 -10.84 -5.87
CA LYS A 141 -11.07 -12.27 -6.14
C LYS A 141 -12.36 -13.03 -6.48
N MET A 142 -13.49 -12.64 -5.89
CA MET A 142 -14.81 -13.21 -6.17
C MET A 142 -15.48 -12.63 -7.42
N GLY A 143 -14.87 -11.63 -8.07
CA GLY A 143 -15.43 -10.97 -9.26
C GLY A 143 -16.62 -10.06 -8.97
N TYR A 144 -16.88 -9.72 -7.70
CA TYR A 144 -17.90 -8.72 -7.34
C TYR A 144 -17.49 -7.30 -7.74
N ILE A 145 -16.18 -7.04 -7.79
CA ILE A 145 -15.62 -5.81 -8.34
C ILE A 145 -14.54 -6.13 -9.38
N ASN A 146 -14.39 -5.27 -10.38
CA ASN A 146 -13.31 -5.34 -11.37
C ASN A 146 -12.07 -4.54 -10.91
N ALA A 147 -11.01 -4.55 -11.72
CA ALA A 147 -9.76 -3.86 -11.40
C ALA A 147 -9.92 -2.34 -11.28
N GLU A 148 -10.77 -1.73 -12.12
CA GLU A 148 -11.05 -0.29 -12.10
C GLU A 148 -11.77 0.12 -10.82
N GLN A 149 -12.71 -0.70 -10.36
CA GLN A 149 -13.43 -0.50 -9.11
C GLN A 149 -12.51 -0.70 -7.90
N LEU A 150 -11.61 -1.69 -7.92
CA LEU A 150 -10.60 -1.86 -6.88
C LEU A 150 -9.69 -0.63 -6.80
N GLU A 151 -9.22 -0.13 -7.94
CA GLU A 151 -8.43 1.10 -8.00
C GLU A 151 -9.19 2.31 -7.44
N ALA A 152 -10.48 2.44 -7.77
CA ALA A 152 -11.33 3.50 -7.25
C ALA A 152 -11.46 3.46 -5.72
N VAL A 153 -11.58 2.26 -5.13
CA VAL A 153 -11.63 2.08 -3.67
C VAL A 153 -10.26 2.34 -3.01
N ALA A 154 -9.16 2.06 -3.70
CA ALA A 154 -7.81 2.33 -3.20
C ALA A 154 -7.38 3.82 -3.31
N ARG A 155 -8.01 4.59 -4.20
CA ARG A 155 -7.65 5.99 -4.49
C ARG A 155 -7.65 6.96 -3.28
N PRO A 156 -8.58 6.84 -2.30
CA PRO A 156 -8.52 7.65 -1.08
C PRO A 156 -7.23 7.46 -0.29
N LEU A 157 -6.69 6.23 -0.21
CA LEU A 157 -5.42 5.95 0.48
C LEU A 157 -4.27 6.73 -0.15
N LEU A 158 -4.16 6.68 -1.49
CA LEU A 158 -3.15 7.44 -2.22
C LEU A 158 -3.25 8.95 -1.93
N THR A 159 -4.48 9.49 -1.97
CA THR A 159 -4.71 10.91 -1.73
C THR A 159 -4.35 11.32 -0.32
N GLN A 160 -4.70 10.50 0.68
CA GLN A 160 -4.35 10.74 2.09
C GLN A 160 -2.83 10.74 2.32
N LEU A 161 -2.11 9.78 1.75
CA LEU A 161 -0.65 9.71 1.87
C LEU A 161 0.03 10.88 1.14
N GLN A 162 -0.46 11.27 -0.04
CA GLN A 162 0.05 12.44 -0.75
C GLN A 162 -0.15 13.71 0.07
N GLU A 163 -1.31 13.88 0.71
CA GLU A 163 -1.60 15.08 1.49
C GLU A 163 -0.80 15.12 2.80
N LEU A 164 -0.57 13.96 3.42
CA LEU A 164 0.37 13.81 4.53
C LEU A 164 1.77 14.27 4.13
N VAL A 165 2.32 13.74 3.03
CA VAL A 165 3.65 14.13 2.54
C VAL A 165 3.73 15.62 2.23
N LYS A 166 2.72 16.19 1.55
CA LYS A 166 2.70 17.62 1.22
C LYS A 166 2.67 18.50 2.47
N THR A 167 1.92 18.09 3.48
CA THR A 167 1.82 18.83 4.75
C THR A 167 3.16 18.81 5.46
N GLU A 168 3.77 17.63 5.58
CA GLU A 168 5.01 17.46 6.33
C GLU A 168 6.23 18.03 5.61
N LEU A 169 6.26 18.03 4.28
CA LEU A 169 7.27 18.75 3.49
C LEU A 169 7.30 20.26 3.80
N LYS A 170 6.14 20.88 4.03
CA LYS A 170 6.05 22.31 4.41
C LYS A 170 6.53 22.56 5.83
N ASN A 171 6.49 21.53 6.68
CA ASN A 171 6.89 21.60 8.08
C ASN A 171 8.37 21.27 8.30
N ILE A 172 9.11 20.92 7.23
CA ILE A 172 10.54 20.68 7.33
C ILE A 172 11.23 21.96 7.83
N GLU A 173 11.83 21.86 9.02
CA GLU A 173 12.58 22.97 9.59
C GLU A 173 13.86 23.23 8.78
N LEU A 174 13.89 24.37 8.12
CA LEU A 174 15.07 24.93 7.47
C LEU A 174 15.54 26.14 8.27
N ALA A 175 16.86 26.34 8.37
CA ALA A 175 17.38 27.55 9.01
C ALA A 175 17.01 28.78 8.19
N LYS A 176 16.86 29.93 8.86
CA LYS A 176 16.44 31.18 8.22
C LYS A 176 17.61 32.02 7.70
N GLU A 177 18.82 31.72 8.15
CA GLU A 177 20.05 32.43 7.79
C GLU A 177 21.19 31.44 7.48
N PRO A 178 22.02 31.69 6.45
CA PRO A 178 21.90 32.82 5.51
C PRO A 178 20.73 32.62 4.53
N LYS A 179 19.90 33.64 4.33
CA LYS A 179 18.71 33.55 3.46
C LYS A 179 18.98 33.02 2.05
N GLY A 180 20.08 33.48 1.45
CA GLY A 180 20.49 33.06 0.10
C GLY A 180 20.69 31.54 -0.03
N LEU A 181 21.00 30.83 1.06
CA LEU A 181 21.17 29.39 1.04
C LEU A 181 19.85 28.62 1.18
N TYR A 182 18.92 29.10 2.03
CA TYR A 182 17.73 28.34 2.43
C TYR A 182 16.43 28.75 1.70
N GLU A 183 16.35 29.97 1.17
CA GLU A 183 15.23 30.38 0.32
C GLU A 183 15.11 29.52 -0.96
N PRO A 184 16.21 29.17 -1.67
CA PRO A 184 16.13 28.28 -2.83
C PRO A 184 15.66 26.86 -2.49
N VAL A 185 16.08 26.33 -1.34
CA VAL A 185 15.63 25.01 -0.85
C VAL A 185 14.13 25.03 -0.60
N SER A 186 13.64 26.05 0.11
CA SER A 186 12.20 26.23 0.35
C SER A 186 11.42 26.38 -0.95
N TYR A 187 11.99 27.12 -1.91
CA TYR A 187 11.39 27.36 -3.21
C TYR A 187 11.21 26.06 -4.00
N ILE A 188 12.25 25.25 -4.18
CA ILE A 188 12.14 24.03 -4.99
C ILE A 188 11.20 23.00 -4.35
N LEU A 189 11.26 22.83 -3.02
CA LEU A 189 10.36 21.93 -2.30
C LEU A 189 8.88 22.34 -2.45
N ALA A 190 8.62 23.63 -2.62
CA ALA A 190 7.29 24.19 -2.83
C ALA A 190 6.76 24.05 -4.28
N LEU A 191 7.58 23.68 -5.27
CA LEU A 191 7.18 23.55 -6.69
C LEU A 191 6.23 22.37 -6.99
N GLY A 192 5.55 21.79 -5.99
CA GLY A 192 4.53 20.75 -6.17
C GLY A 192 5.08 19.40 -6.64
N GLY A 193 4.37 18.69 -7.52
CA GLY A 193 4.77 17.37 -8.02
C GLY A 193 3.91 16.22 -7.51
N LYS A 194 3.99 15.06 -8.17
CA LYS A 194 3.17 13.88 -7.88
C LYS A 194 3.52 13.17 -6.55
N ARG A 195 4.70 13.49 -5.99
CA ARG A 195 5.25 12.91 -4.74
C ARG A 195 5.21 11.38 -4.73
N LEU A 196 5.52 10.77 -5.87
CA LEU A 196 5.44 9.32 -6.06
C LEU A 196 6.39 8.58 -5.10
N ARG A 197 7.67 8.97 -5.07
CA ARG A 197 8.72 8.32 -4.28
C ARG A 197 8.42 8.30 -2.77
N PRO A 198 8.12 9.44 -2.09
CA PRO A 198 7.78 9.41 -0.67
C PRO A 198 6.50 8.59 -0.40
N VAL A 199 5.51 8.63 -1.30
CA VAL A 199 4.31 7.81 -1.15
C VAL A 199 4.63 6.31 -1.27
N LEU A 200 5.52 5.90 -2.17
CA LEU A 200 5.99 4.52 -2.25
C LEU A 200 6.64 4.06 -0.95
N THR A 201 7.45 4.91 -0.31
CA THR A 201 8.04 4.63 1.02
C THR A 201 6.96 4.39 2.07
N LEU A 202 5.95 5.27 2.12
CA LEU A 202 4.84 5.14 3.08
C LEU A 202 3.97 3.90 2.82
N LEU A 203 3.65 3.63 1.55
CA LEU A 203 2.89 2.43 1.15
C LEU A 203 3.64 1.16 1.54
N SER A 204 4.94 1.09 1.24
CA SER A 204 5.76 -0.06 1.61
C SER A 204 5.83 -0.26 3.12
N CYS A 205 5.99 0.81 3.90
CA CYS A 205 5.93 0.70 5.36
C CYS A 205 4.55 0.21 5.83
N GLY A 206 3.47 0.72 5.19
CA GLY A 206 2.08 0.35 5.42
C GLY A 206 1.76 -1.13 5.26
N MET A 207 2.55 -1.86 4.47
CA MET A 207 2.40 -3.31 4.33
C MET A 207 2.76 -4.06 5.62
N TYR A 208 3.65 -3.50 6.45
CA TYR A 208 4.20 -4.17 7.63
C TYR A 208 3.91 -3.44 8.95
N SER A 209 3.62 -2.14 8.92
CA SER A 209 3.35 -1.33 10.12
C SER A 209 2.56 -0.05 9.78
N ASP A 210 2.43 0.87 10.73
CA ASP A 210 1.87 2.20 10.47
C ASP A 210 2.77 2.96 9.47
N PRO A 211 2.24 3.39 8.29
CA PRO A 211 2.97 4.18 7.30
C PRO A 211 3.72 5.37 7.89
N LYS A 212 3.16 6.04 8.91
CA LYS A 212 3.74 7.25 9.52
C LYS A 212 5.10 7.01 10.15
N ARG A 213 5.43 5.76 10.50
CA ARG A 213 6.75 5.41 11.04
C ARG A 213 7.88 5.67 10.06
N ALA A 214 7.60 5.58 8.76
CA ALA A 214 8.57 5.85 7.69
C ALA A 214 8.48 7.28 7.13
N LEU A 215 7.74 8.18 7.80
CA LEU A 215 7.58 9.56 7.34
C LEU A 215 8.92 10.29 7.21
N PRO A 216 9.86 10.24 8.17
CA PRO A 216 11.15 10.91 7.99
C PRO A 216 11.92 10.37 6.79
N GLN A 217 11.89 9.06 6.57
CA GLN A 217 12.54 8.38 5.43
C GLN A 217 11.88 8.73 4.09
N ALA A 218 10.55 8.83 4.06
CA ALA A 218 9.81 9.30 2.88
C ALA A 218 10.22 10.73 2.53
N LEU A 219 10.27 11.62 3.52
CA LEU A 219 10.73 13.00 3.32
C LEU A 219 12.20 13.05 2.89
N ALA A 220 13.07 12.22 3.45
CA ALA A 220 14.48 12.13 3.05
C ALA A 220 14.63 11.80 1.56
N VAL A 221 13.85 10.83 1.06
CA VAL A 221 13.84 10.45 -0.37
C VAL A 221 13.37 11.61 -1.26
N GLU A 222 12.33 12.35 -0.86
CA GLU A 222 11.83 13.49 -1.65
C GLU A 222 12.82 14.67 -1.60
N VAL A 223 13.43 14.95 -0.45
CA VAL A 223 14.44 16.00 -0.30
C VAL A 223 15.68 15.65 -1.13
N PHE A 224 16.15 14.40 -1.08
CA PHE A 224 17.22 13.90 -1.93
C PHE A 224 16.89 14.05 -3.42
N HIS A 225 15.66 13.67 -3.83
CA HIS A 225 15.23 13.86 -5.21
C HIS A 225 15.27 15.34 -5.62
N ASN A 226 14.84 16.27 -4.76
CA ASN A 226 14.92 17.70 -5.09
C ASN A 226 16.37 18.19 -5.14
N PHE A 227 17.28 17.65 -4.32
CA PHE A 227 18.71 17.91 -4.46
C PHE A 227 19.21 17.56 -5.87
N THR A 228 18.90 16.35 -6.35
CA THR A 228 19.37 15.92 -7.69
C THR A 228 18.79 16.83 -8.77
N LEU A 229 17.54 17.29 -8.63
CA LEU A 229 16.93 18.23 -9.57
C LEU A 229 17.58 19.61 -9.58
N ILE A 230 18.02 20.15 -8.43
CA ILE A 230 18.73 21.44 -8.39
C ILE A 230 20.01 21.37 -9.22
N HIS A 231 20.78 20.30 -9.04
CA HIS A 231 22.06 20.12 -9.72
C HIS A 231 21.89 19.71 -11.19
N ASP A 232 20.92 18.83 -11.49
CA ASP A 232 20.56 18.42 -12.86
C ASP A 232 20.10 19.63 -13.69
N ASP A 233 19.29 20.54 -13.12
CA ASP A 233 18.88 21.77 -13.80
C ASP A 233 20.09 22.63 -14.23
N ILE A 234 21.17 22.66 -13.46
CA ILE A 234 22.41 23.38 -13.82
C ILE A 234 23.15 22.66 -14.95
N MET A 235 23.26 21.33 -14.85
CA MET A 235 23.98 20.51 -15.84
C MET A 235 23.30 20.59 -17.22
N ASP A 236 21.97 20.60 -17.24
CA ASP A 236 21.15 20.62 -18.46
C ASP A 236 20.86 22.05 -18.99
N ASP A 237 21.39 23.11 -18.35
CA ASP A 237 21.08 24.52 -18.66
C ASP A 237 19.56 24.79 -18.75
N ALA A 238 18.79 24.17 -17.84
CA ALA A 238 17.34 24.15 -17.91
C ALA A 238 16.73 25.48 -17.42
N PRO A 239 15.94 26.21 -18.24
CA PRO A 239 15.41 27.51 -17.83
C PRO A 239 14.20 27.40 -16.90
N LEU A 240 13.42 26.31 -17.02
CA LEU A 240 12.15 26.14 -16.32
C LEU A 240 11.99 24.74 -15.74
N ARG A 241 11.46 24.66 -14.52
CA ARG A 241 10.97 23.44 -13.87
C ARG A 241 9.53 23.63 -13.42
N ARG A 242 8.64 22.75 -13.90
CA ARG A 242 7.19 22.79 -13.59
C ARG A 242 6.56 24.17 -13.84
N GLY A 243 6.96 24.81 -14.94
CA GLY A 243 6.47 26.12 -15.36
C GLY A 243 6.98 27.30 -14.53
N LYS A 244 8.01 27.11 -13.70
CA LYS A 244 8.67 28.16 -12.91
C LYS A 244 10.18 28.17 -13.18
N GLN A 245 10.85 29.29 -12.96
CA GLN A 245 12.31 29.38 -13.13
C GLN A 245 13.03 28.34 -12.26
N THR A 246 14.07 27.73 -12.82
CA THR A 246 14.98 26.87 -12.07
C THR A 246 15.77 27.69 -11.04
N VAL A 247 16.43 27.02 -10.09
CA VAL A 247 17.10 27.70 -8.98
C VAL A 247 18.25 28.58 -9.48
N HIS A 248 19.05 28.09 -10.43
CA HIS A 248 20.20 28.84 -10.96
C HIS A 248 19.77 30.05 -11.79
N GLU A 249 18.65 29.95 -12.52
CA GLU A 249 18.07 31.09 -13.26
C GLU A 249 17.50 32.17 -12.35
N LYS A 250 16.92 31.76 -11.21
CA LYS A 250 16.25 32.70 -10.30
C LYS A 250 17.21 33.38 -9.33
N TRP A 251 18.30 32.72 -8.96
CA TRP A 251 19.35 33.27 -8.11
C TRP A 251 20.66 33.39 -8.89
N ASP A 252 21.46 32.33 -8.88
CA ASP A 252 22.70 32.17 -9.64
C ASP A 252 23.21 30.71 -9.48
N ILE A 253 24.21 30.34 -10.28
CA ILE A 253 24.80 28.99 -10.27
C ILE A 253 25.42 28.64 -8.91
N ASN A 254 26.14 29.55 -8.26
CA ASN A 254 26.83 29.26 -6.99
C ASN A 254 25.82 29.02 -5.86
N THR A 255 24.77 29.83 -5.82
CA THR A 255 23.64 29.67 -4.92
C THR A 255 22.96 28.32 -5.14
N ALA A 256 22.71 27.94 -6.39
CA ALA A 256 22.11 26.65 -6.72
C ALA A 256 22.98 25.46 -6.27
N ILE A 257 24.30 25.51 -6.51
CA ILE A 257 25.23 24.46 -6.06
C ILE A 257 25.15 24.30 -4.53
N LEU A 258 25.35 25.38 -3.78
CA LEU A 258 25.36 25.35 -2.30
C LEU A 258 23.99 24.96 -1.73
N SER A 259 22.90 25.43 -2.32
CA SER A 259 21.54 25.02 -1.92
C SER A 259 21.28 23.55 -2.19
N GLY A 260 21.83 22.99 -3.26
CA GLY A 260 21.82 21.55 -3.49
C GLY A 260 22.57 20.79 -2.39
N ASP A 261 23.79 21.21 -2.06
CA ASP A 261 24.62 20.54 -1.05
C ASP A 261 23.93 20.50 0.34
N VAL A 262 23.34 21.62 0.78
CA VAL A 262 22.61 21.64 2.05
C VAL A 262 21.31 20.82 1.98
N THR A 263 20.68 20.72 0.81
CA THR A 263 19.50 19.86 0.59
C THR A 263 19.87 18.39 0.76
N LEU A 264 21.02 17.95 0.23
CA LEU A 264 21.55 16.60 0.47
C LEU A 264 21.80 16.36 1.97
N VAL A 265 22.45 17.29 2.67
CA VAL A 265 22.67 17.18 4.12
C VAL A 265 21.33 17.09 4.88
N LYS A 266 20.30 17.84 4.44
CA LYS A 266 18.97 17.77 5.03
C LYS A 266 18.30 16.41 4.82
N ALA A 267 18.52 15.76 3.68
CA ALA A 267 18.06 14.39 3.46
C ALA A 267 18.68 13.41 4.47
N TYR A 268 19.98 13.52 4.78
CA TYR A 268 20.62 12.70 5.81
C TYR A 268 20.08 12.95 7.22
N GLN A 269 19.78 14.21 7.57
CA GLN A 269 19.16 14.52 8.87
C GLN A 269 17.81 13.81 9.02
N LEU A 270 16.96 13.88 8.00
CA LEU A 270 15.66 13.20 7.97
C LEU A 270 15.81 11.67 7.97
N LEU A 271 16.76 11.14 7.20
CA LEU A 271 17.06 9.71 7.17
C LEU A 271 17.43 9.17 8.55
N SER A 272 18.22 9.96 9.31
CA SER A 272 18.71 9.57 10.63
C SER A 272 17.65 9.56 11.73
N ASP A 273 16.50 10.19 11.50
CA ASP A 273 15.36 10.16 12.41
C ASP A 273 14.61 8.82 12.27
N CYS A 274 15.19 7.78 12.88
CA CYS A 274 14.67 6.42 12.87
C CYS A 274 15.06 5.65 14.13
N ASN A 275 14.59 4.41 14.25
CA ASN A 275 15.09 3.51 15.28
C ASN A 275 16.59 3.24 15.05
N PRO A 276 17.47 3.44 16.06
CA PRO A 276 18.91 3.23 15.93
C PRO A 276 19.31 1.85 15.38
N THR A 277 18.52 0.80 15.63
CA THR A 277 18.82 -0.55 15.12
C THR A 277 18.68 -0.67 13.60
N LYS A 278 17.94 0.25 12.96
CA LYS A 278 17.70 0.28 11.51
C LYS A 278 18.61 1.28 10.78
N LEU A 279 19.24 2.18 11.53
CA LEU A 279 20.00 3.30 10.97
C LEU A 279 21.13 2.85 10.03
N LEU A 280 21.88 1.81 10.40
CA LEU A 280 22.99 1.31 9.57
C LEU A 280 22.48 0.82 8.20
N ALA A 281 21.46 -0.04 8.19
CA ALA A 281 20.88 -0.57 6.96
C ALA A 281 20.29 0.54 6.07
N LEU A 282 19.63 1.54 6.67
CA LEU A 282 19.09 2.68 5.94
C LEU A 282 20.21 3.55 5.34
N LEU A 283 21.30 3.79 6.08
CA LEU A 283 22.45 4.54 5.58
C LEU A 283 23.16 3.81 4.45
N GLU A 284 23.40 2.51 4.56
CA GLU A 284 24.05 1.71 3.52
C GLU A 284 23.23 1.73 2.22
N LEU A 285 21.93 1.49 2.32
CA LEU A 285 21.00 1.55 1.19
C LEU A 285 20.98 2.94 0.53
N PHE A 286 20.82 3.99 1.34
CA PHE A 286 20.74 5.36 0.84
C PHE A 286 22.05 5.81 0.21
N ASN A 287 23.20 5.50 0.82
CA ASN A 287 24.51 5.84 0.28
C ASN A 287 24.78 5.12 -1.04
N LYS A 288 24.50 3.81 -1.11
CA LYS A 288 24.60 3.04 -2.36
C LYS A 288 23.75 3.68 -3.45
N THR A 289 22.49 3.99 -3.14
CA THR A 289 21.56 4.62 -4.08
C THR A 289 22.06 5.99 -4.54
N ALA A 290 22.61 6.81 -3.63
CA ALA A 290 23.13 8.12 -3.97
C ALA A 290 24.32 8.04 -4.94
N VAL A 291 25.23 7.09 -4.72
CA VAL A 291 26.33 6.81 -5.65
C VAL A 291 25.79 6.35 -7.00
N GLU A 292 24.87 5.38 -7.01
CA GLU A 292 24.26 4.84 -8.23
C GLU A 292 23.54 5.93 -9.05
N VAL A 293 22.86 6.88 -8.40
CA VAL A 293 22.22 8.01 -9.10
C VAL A 293 23.27 8.93 -9.73
N CYS A 294 24.36 9.22 -9.04
CA CYS A 294 25.47 10.01 -9.61
C CYS A 294 26.15 9.28 -10.79
N GLU A 295 26.36 7.96 -10.68
CA GLU A 295 26.88 7.14 -11.79
C GLU A 295 25.93 7.18 -12.99
N GLY A 296 24.62 7.06 -12.76
CA GLY A 296 23.61 7.17 -13.81
C GLY A 296 23.62 8.53 -14.50
N GLN A 297 23.77 9.62 -13.72
CA GLN A 297 23.89 10.97 -14.27
C GLN A 297 25.16 11.12 -15.13
N GLN A 298 26.31 10.63 -14.65
CA GLN A 298 27.56 10.70 -15.40
C GLN A 298 27.47 9.91 -16.71
N LEU A 299 26.86 8.72 -16.70
CA LEU A 299 26.64 7.93 -17.91
C LEU A 299 25.76 8.67 -18.93
N ASP A 300 24.72 9.36 -18.49
CA ASP A 300 23.86 10.15 -19.38
C ASP A 300 24.66 11.26 -20.08
N VAL A 301 25.50 11.98 -19.32
CA VAL A 301 26.42 13.00 -19.86
C VAL A 301 27.43 12.39 -20.84
N ASP A 302 28.07 11.26 -20.47
CA ASP A 302 29.03 10.58 -21.34
C ASP A 302 28.38 10.16 -22.66
N PHE A 303 27.11 9.73 -22.61
CA PHE A 303 26.34 9.32 -23.77
C PHE A 303 26.09 10.47 -24.72
N GLU A 304 26.05 11.74 -24.32
CA GLU A 304 25.92 12.86 -25.25
C GLU A 304 27.04 12.90 -26.30
N SER A 305 28.27 12.54 -25.88
CA SER A 305 29.45 12.51 -26.74
C SER A 305 29.67 11.19 -27.48
N LYS A 306 28.96 10.12 -27.10
CA LYS A 306 29.11 8.78 -27.67
C LYS A 306 28.20 8.58 -28.90
N ASP A 307 28.73 8.12 -30.03
CA ASP A 307 27.94 7.96 -31.26
C ASP A 307 26.94 6.79 -31.19
N ASP A 308 27.36 5.67 -30.61
CA ASP A 308 26.59 4.44 -30.49
C ASP A 308 26.48 3.98 -29.03
N VAL A 309 25.25 3.95 -28.53
CA VAL A 309 24.87 3.46 -27.21
C VAL A 309 24.08 2.17 -27.42
N SER A 310 24.50 1.09 -26.78
CA SER A 310 23.76 -0.17 -26.83
C SER A 310 22.51 -0.12 -25.95
N GLU A 311 21.53 -0.99 -26.24
CA GLU A 311 20.34 -1.14 -25.40
C GLU A 311 20.71 -1.45 -23.94
N GLU A 312 21.68 -2.33 -23.70
CA GLU A 312 22.13 -2.69 -22.35
C GLU A 312 22.71 -1.48 -21.59
N GLU A 313 23.54 -0.67 -22.26
CA GLU A 313 24.12 0.55 -21.69
C GLU A 313 23.05 1.58 -21.34
N TYR A 314 22.09 1.80 -22.24
CA TYR A 314 20.97 2.70 -22.01
C TYR A 314 20.10 2.23 -20.84
N ILE A 315 19.72 0.94 -20.81
CA ILE A 315 18.94 0.36 -19.70
C ILE A 315 19.68 0.52 -18.37
N ARG A 316 20.99 0.26 -18.34
CA ARG A 316 21.81 0.46 -17.13
C ARG A 316 21.81 1.91 -16.67
N MET A 317 21.95 2.86 -17.60
CA MET A 317 21.93 4.29 -17.28
C MET A 317 20.59 4.70 -16.66
N ILE A 318 19.44 4.36 -17.28
CA ILE A 318 18.13 4.76 -16.72
C ILE A 318 17.79 4.03 -15.41
N GLN A 319 18.31 2.81 -15.23
CA GLN A 319 18.20 2.09 -13.97
C GLN A 319 18.88 2.87 -12.86
N LEU A 320 20.14 3.26 -13.09
CA LEU A 320 20.95 4.04 -12.17
C LEU A 320 20.41 5.46 -11.93
N LYS A 321 20.06 6.21 -12.98
CA LYS A 321 19.62 7.61 -12.88
C LYS A 321 18.23 7.74 -12.24
N THR A 322 17.30 6.84 -12.57
CA THR A 322 15.88 6.99 -12.20
C THR A 322 15.38 5.90 -11.27
N SER A 323 15.73 4.64 -11.54
CA SER A 323 15.00 3.48 -11.01
C SER A 323 15.47 3.02 -9.63
N VAL A 324 16.78 3.06 -9.36
CA VAL A 324 17.35 2.70 -8.05
C VAL A 324 16.76 3.54 -6.92
N LEU A 325 16.40 4.80 -7.17
CA LEU A 325 15.76 5.65 -6.15
C LEU A 325 14.32 5.22 -5.83
N LEU A 326 13.59 4.62 -6.79
CA LEU A 326 12.28 4.02 -6.51
C LEU A 326 12.44 2.72 -5.72
N GLY A 327 13.42 1.88 -6.09
CA GLY A 327 13.78 0.68 -5.33
C GLY A 327 14.16 1.01 -3.89
N CYS A 328 15.02 2.01 -3.71
CA CYS A 328 15.43 2.56 -2.41
C CYS A 328 14.23 3.05 -1.61
N ALA A 329 13.33 3.84 -2.21
CA ALA A 329 12.14 4.35 -1.54
C ALA A 329 11.28 3.24 -0.94
N LEU A 330 11.03 2.18 -1.72
CA LEU A 330 10.27 1.01 -1.26
C LEU A 330 11.04 0.22 -0.20
N GLN A 331 12.31 -0.11 -0.43
CA GLN A 331 13.10 -0.89 0.52
C GLN A 331 13.29 -0.17 1.86
N MET A 332 13.46 1.16 1.87
CA MET A 332 13.47 1.97 3.09
C MET A 332 12.16 1.82 3.87
N GLY A 333 11.01 1.88 3.18
CA GLY A 333 9.69 1.67 3.77
C GLY A 333 9.57 0.29 4.43
N ALA A 334 10.00 -0.76 3.73
CA ALA A 334 10.00 -2.13 4.22
C ALA A 334 10.88 -2.31 5.47
N ILE A 335 12.12 -1.80 5.43
CA ILE A 335 13.05 -1.82 6.58
C ILE A 335 12.41 -1.15 7.79
N VAL A 336 11.85 0.06 7.63
CA VAL A 336 11.19 0.79 8.73
C VAL A 336 9.93 0.07 9.21
N GLY A 337 9.17 -0.54 8.30
CA GLY A 337 8.00 -1.38 8.60
C GLY A 337 8.33 -2.65 9.39
N GLY A 338 9.57 -3.14 9.31
CA GLY A 338 9.99 -4.39 9.96
C GLY A 338 9.77 -5.63 9.09
N ALA A 339 9.78 -5.45 7.76
CA ALA A 339 9.75 -6.54 6.80
C ALA A 339 10.94 -7.50 6.97
N SER A 340 10.78 -8.71 6.42
CA SER A 340 11.92 -9.62 6.23
C SER A 340 12.93 -9.03 5.24
N GLU A 341 14.18 -9.50 5.29
CA GLU A 341 15.20 -9.09 4.31
C GLU A 341 14.82 -9.49 2.87
N GLU A 342 14.19 -10.65 2.72
CA GLU A 342 13.66 -11.14 1.44
C GLU A 342 12.60 -10.19 0.87
N ASP A 343 11.61 -9.82 1.68
CA ASP A 343 10.55 -8.90 1.27
C ASP A 343 11.09 -7.51 0.93
N ALA A 344 12.03 -7.01 1.74
CA ALA A 344 12.68 -5.74 1.49
C ALA A 344 13.43 -5.75 0.14
N ASN A 345 14.13 -6.84 -0.18
CA ASN A 345 14.81 -7.02 -1.47
C ASN A 345 13.81 -7.18 -2.63
N ASN A 346 12.73 -7.92 -2.46
CA ASN A 346 11.67 -8.06 -3.48
C ASN A 346 11.03 -6.70 -3.81
N LEU A 347 10.79 -5.88 -2.78
CA LEU A 347 10.28 -4.51 -2.95
C LEU A 347 11.28 -3.58 -3.64
N TYR A 348 12.59 -3.74 -3.39
CA TYR A 348 13.63 -3.03 -4.15
C TYR A 348 13.56 -3.40 -5.65
N GLN A 349 13.52 -4.71 -5.97
CA GLN A 349 13.45 -5.18 -7.36
C GLN A 349 12.18 -4.72 -8.07
N PHE A 350 11.04 -4.75 -7.37
CA PHE A 350 9.80 -4.19 -7.88
C PHE A 350 9.95 -2.70 -8.21
N GLY A 351 10.56 -1.92 -7.32
CA GLY A 351 10.83 -0.50 -7.56
C GLY A 351 11.77 -0.25 -8.74
N LEU A 352 12.80 -1.09 -8.91
CA LEU A 352 13.73 -1.02 -10.02
C LEU A 352 13.02 -1.26 -11.37
N LEU A 353 12.19 -2.31 -11.46
CA LEU A 353 11.41 -2.62 -12.65
C LEU A 353 10.37 -1.54 -12.96
N LEU A 354 9.66 -1.06 -11.93
CA LEU A 354 8.68 0.01 -12.06
C LEU A 354 9.33 1.30 -12.56
N GLY A 355 10.50 1.66 -12.02
CA GLY A 355 11.27 2.83 -12.46
C GLY A 355 11.74 2.70 -13.90
N THR A 356 12.20 1.52 -14.29
CA THR A 356 12.67 1.25 -15.66
C THR A 356 11.50 1.41 -16.65
N ALA A 357 10.36 0.78 -16.36
CA ALA A 357 9.16 0.90 -17.17
C ALA A 357 8.62 2.35 -17.21
N PHE A 358 8.72 3.08 -16.10
CA PHE A 358 8.32 4.48 -16.02
C PHE A 358 9.16 5.36 -16.92
N GLN A 359 10.49 5.19 -16.94
CA GLN A 359 11.37 5.97 -17.81
C GLN A 359 11.15 5.65 -19.29
N ILE A 360 11.07 4.37 -19.66
CA ILE A 360 10.78 3.97 -21.04
C ILE A 360 9.45 4.56 -21.52
N LYS A 361 8.45 4.61 -20.64
CA LYS A 361 7.16 5.25 -20.95
C LYS A 361 7.29 6.78 -21.12
N ASP A 362 8.13 7.45 -20.34
CA ASP A 362 8.37 8.89 -20.47
C ASP A 362 8.99 9.20 -21.84
N ASP A 363 10.02 8.46 -22.26
CA ASP A 363 10.67 8.59 -23.57
C ASP A 363 9.68 8.31 -24.73
N LEU A 364 8.80 7.32 -24.58
CA LEU A 364 7.72 7.05 -25.54
C LEU A 364 6.75 8.24 -25.66
N LEU A 365 6.38 8.85 -24.54
CA LEU A 365 5.47 9.99 -24.51
C LEU A 365 6.15 11.27 -24.98
N ASP A 366 7.47 11.42 -24.84
CA ASP A 366 8.20 12.54 -25.44
C ASP A 366 8.08 12.53 -26.97
N CYS A 367 8.21 11.35 -27.59
CA CYS A 367 8.14 11.21 -29.05
C CYS A 367 6.72 11.14 -29.62
N PHE A 368 5.78 10.47 -28.92
CA PHE A 368 4.45 10.14 -29.45
C PHE A 368 3.29 10.69 -28.61
N GLY A 369 3.57 11.43 -27.53
CA GLY A 369 2.56 12.00 -26.66
C GLY A 369 1.77 13.11 -27.35
N ASP A 370 0.49 13.21 -26.99
CA ASP A 370 -0.35 14.33 -27.41
C ASP A 370 0.15 15.62 -26.70
N PRO A 371 0.58 16.66 -27.45
CA PRO A 371 1.07 17.91 -26.88
C PRO A 371 0.08 18.54 -25.89
N ASP A 372 -1.22 18.43 -26.16
CA ASP A 372 -2.27 19.04 -25.35
C ASP A 372 -2.47 18.33 -24.00
N ILE A 373 -2.07 17.05 -23.91
CA ILE A 373 -2.18 16.23 -22.69
C ILE A 373 -0.86 16.24 -21.90
N PHE A 374 0.28 16.23 -22.61
CA PHE A 374 1.59 16.04 -21.99
C PHE A 374 2.25 17.34 -21.53
N GLY A 375 1.87 18.49 -22.12
CA GLY A 375 2.31 19.81 -21.70
C GLY A 375 3.81 20.09 -21.91
N LYS A 376 4.49 19.29 -22.73
CA LYS A 376 5.88 19.45 -23.19
C LYS A 376 5.90 19.50 -24.73
N GLN A 377 6.99 20.03 -25.28
CA GLN A 377 7.27 19.95 -26.72
C GLN A 377 7.48 18.49 -27.12
N VAL A 378 6.77 18.02 -28.16
CA VAL A 378 6.96 16.67 -28.72
C VAL A 378 8.32 16.58 -29.42
N GLY A 379 9.05 15.50 -29.16
CA GLY A 379 10.37 15.21 -29.71
C GLY A 379 11.48 16.07 -29.13
N GLY A 380 11.36 16.50 -27.87
CA GLY A 380 12.41 17.23 -27.16
C GLY A 380 13.71 16.42 -27.10
N ASP A 381 13.60 15.12 -26.83
CA ASP A 381 14.76 14.21 -26.76
C ASP A 381 15.44 14.05 -28.12
N ILE A 382 14.67 14.08 -29.21
CA ILE A 382 15.20 14.01 -30.58
C ILE A 382 15.99 15.29 -30.89
N ILE A 383 15.45 16.46 -30.54
CA ILE A 383 16.12 17.75 -30.76
C ILE A 383 17.41 17.85 -29.94
N ALA A 384 17.39 17.32 -28.71
CA ALA A 384 18.56 17.24 -27.83
C ALA A 384 19.53 16.11 -28.21
N ASN A 385 19.23 15.33 -29.26
CA ASN A 385 20.02 14.18 -29.69
C ASN A 385 20.30 13.16 -28.58
N LYS A 386 19.32 12.98 -27.67
CA LYS A 386 19.39 11.97 -26.60
C LYS A 386 19.27 10.58 -27.18
N LYS A 387 20.15 9.67 -26.76
CA LYS A 387 20.19 8.27 -27.22
C LYS A 387 19.21 7.40 -26.45
N THR A 388 17.92 7.72 -26.59
CA THR A 388 16.83 6.96 -25.99
C THR A 388 16.70 5.58 -26.64
N LEU A 389 15.99 4.66 -25.97
CA LEU A 389 15.71 3.32 -26.51
C LEU A 389 15.06 3.36 -27.89
N LEU A 390 14.21 4.37 -28.14
CA LEU A 390 13.56 4.59 -29.44
C LEU A 390 14.56 4.83 -30.56
N LEU A 391 15.55 5.70 -30.33
CA LEU A 391 16.59 5.98 -31.32
C LEU A 391 17.47 4.76 -31.57
N ILE A 392 17.81 4.02 -30.52
CA ILE A 392 18.61 2.80 -30.60
C ILE A 392 17.92 1.75 -31.48
N HIS A 393 16.64 1.44 -31.22
CA HIS A 393 15.89 0.50 -32.07
C HIS A 393 15.69 1.01 -33.49
N ALA A 394 15.39 2.31 -33.67
CA ALA A 394 15.22 2.88 -35.00
C ALA A 394 16.50 2.77 -35.86
N LYS A 395 17.68 2.97 -35.26
CA LYS A 395 18.96 2.76 -35.94
C LYS A 395 19.18 1.29 -36.31
N ASN A 396 18.89 0.36 -35.39
CA ASN A 396 19.09 -1.08 -35.61
C ASN A 396 18.19 -1.64 -36.71
N GLU A 397 16.94 -1.15 -36.83
CA GLU A 397 16.00 -1.56 -37.89
C GLU A 397 16.30 -0.90 -39.25
N ALA A 398 17.05 0.20 -39.26
CA ALA A 398 17.44 0.91 -40.48
C ALA A 398 18.72 0.36 -41.14
N GLN A 399 19.47 -0.52 -40.45
CA GLN A 399 20.65 -1.23 -40.96
C GLN A 399 20.24 -2.56 -41.61
#